data_AF-A0A8J4VJ56-F1
#
_entry.id   AF-A0A8J4VJ56-F1
#
_cell.length_a   1.000
_cell.length_b   1.000
_cell.length_c   1.000
_cell.angle_alpha   90.00
_cell.angle_beta   90.00
_cell.angle_gamma   90.00
#
_symmetry.space_group_name_H-M   'P 1'
#
loop_
_entity.id
_entity.type
_entity.pdbx_description
1 polymer ?
#
loop_
_entity_poly.entity_id
_entity_poly.type
_entity_poly.pdbx_seq_one_letter_code
_entity_poly.pdbx_strand_id
1 'polypeptide(L)'
;MKPTTEHYHCVVNLLAPYTPSGRWNEVSYMRYIMKQKDLRKVPGCSWVQIGGELHVFVAGDKSHPKIGDVYTTLALLVMEMQFTGYMPTFNGAEILCS
;
A
#
# COMPACT_ATOMS: atom_id res chain seq x y z
N MET A 1 9.81 -0.17 18.42
CA MET A 1 10.84 -1.12 17.93
C MET A 1 11.01 -0.84 16.44
N LYS A 2 12.23 -0.51 15.97
CA LYS A 2 12.46 -0.26 14.54
C LYS A 2 12.58 -1.61 13.83
N PRO A 3 11.77 -1.92 12.80
CA PRO A 3 11.93 -3.16 12.06
C PRO A 3 13.28 -3.15 11.36
N THR A 4 14.15 -4.06 11.77
CA THR A 4 15.46 -4.32 11.18
C THR A 4 15.27 -5.06 9.84
N THR A 5 16.23 -4.92 8.94
CA THR A 5 16.25 -5.55 7.60
C THR A 5 15.91 -7.05 7.62
N GLU A 6 16.25 -7.74 8.69
CA GLU A 6 15.91 -9.15 8.96
C GLU A 6 14.39 -9.43 9.05
N HIS A 7 13.61 -8.52 9.63
CA HIS A 7 12.15 -8.64 9.73
C HIS A 7 11.48 -8.51 8.36
N TYR A 8 12.00 -7.62 7.49
CA TYR A 8 11.47 -7.42 6.15
C TYR A 8 11.69 -8.65 5.25
N HIS A 9 12.88 -9.25 5.29
CA HIS A 9 13.18 -10.48 4.56
C HIS A 9 12.31 -11.66 5.01
N CYS A 10 12.13 -11.84 6.32
CA CYS A 10 11.22 -12.87 6.85
C CYS A 10 9.80 -12.67 6.34
N VAL A 11 9.30 -11.43 6.31
CA VAL A 11 7.92 -11.15 5.90
C VAL A 11 7.67 -11.43 4.42
N VAL A 12 8.64 -11.12 3.55
CA VAL A 12 8.53 -11.40 2.12
C VAL A 12 8.66 -12.90 1.84
N ASN A 13 9.66 -13.56 2.44
CA ASN A 13 9.93 -14.98 2.21
C ASN A 13 8.82 -15.91 2.73
N LEU A 14 8.18 -15.56 3.86
CA LEU A 14 7.07 -16.35 4.42
C LEU A 14 5.81 -16.31 3.54
N LEU A 15 5.61 -15.27 2.74
CA LEU A 15 4.44 -15.09 1.90
C LEU A 15 4.66 -15.55 0.44
N ALA A 16 5.92 -15.51 -0.02
CA ALA A 16 6.30 -15.78 -1.41
C ALA A 16 5.82 -17.14 -1.99
N PRO A 17 5.79 -18.25 -1.24
CA PRO A 17 5.31 -19.53 -1.78
C PRO A 17 3.82 -19.56 -2.09
N TYR A 18 3.01 -18.75 -1.39
CA TYR A 18 1.54 -18.76 -1.50
C TYR A 18 1.04 -17.81 -2.59
N THR A 19 1.83 -16.80 -2.97
CA THR A 19 1.45 -15.78 -3.94
C THR A 19 1.21 -16.30 -5.37
N PRO A 20 2.07 -17.15 -5.98
CA PRO A 20 1.85 -17.62 -7.35
C PRO A 20 0.65 -18.55 -7.47
N SER A 21 0.32 -19.26 -6.39
CA SER A 21 -0.80 -20.21 -6.32
C SER A 21 -2.16 -19.57 -6.06
N GLY A 22 -2.25 -18.24 -5.91
CA GLY A 22 -3.52 -17.55 -5.63
C GLY A 22 -4.13 -17.89 -4.26
N ARG A 23 -3.30 -18.37 -3.32
CA ARG A 23 -3.72 -18.83 -1.97
C ARG A 23 -3.85 -17.66 -1.01
N TRP A 24 -4.76 -16.73 -1.34
CA TRP A 24 -4.93 -15.45 -0.64
C TRP A 24 -5.39 -15.59 0.81
N ASN A 25 -6.13 -16.67 1.12
CA ASN A 25 -6.56 -16.97 2.50
C ASN A 25 -5.36 -17.29 3.39
N GLU A 26 -4.41 -18.08 2.89
CA GLU A 26 -3.18 -18.43 3.59
C GLU A 26 -2.23 -17.24 3.68
N VAL A 27 -2.13 -16.42 2.64
CA VAL A 27 -1.40 -15.15 2.69
C VAL A 27 -1.98 -14.24 3.78
N SER A 28 -3.31 -14.16 3.88
CA SER A 28 -4.00 -13.34 4.88
C SER A 28 -3.80 -13.87 6.30
N TYR A 29 -3.92 -15.18 6.50
CA TYR A 29 -3.64 -15.83 7.78
C TYR A 29 -2.18 -15.63 8.21
N MET A 30 -1.22 -15.80 7.30
CA MET A 30 0.19 -15.60 7.60
C MET A 30 0.48 -14.13 7.95
N ARG A 31 -0.10 -13.16 7.21
CA ARG A 31 -0.02 -11.72 7.57
C ARG A 31 -0.57 -11.44 8.97
N TYR A 32 -1.66 -12.10 9.37
CA TYR A 32 -2.21 -11.99 10.72
C TYR A 32 -1.21 -12.49 11.78
N ILE A 33 -0.65 -13.69 11.59
CA ILE A 33 0.36 -14.25 12.51
C ILE A 33 1.60 -13.36 12.61
N MET A 34 2.04 -12.81 11.49
CA MET A 34 3.19 -11.91 11.43
C MET A 34 2.92 -10.61 12.19
N LYS A 35 1.71 -10.05 12.07
CA LYS A 35 1.28 -8.90 12.88
C LYS A 35 1.26 -9.20 14.38
N GLN A 36 0.79 -10.39 14.79
CA GLN A 36 0.82 -10.81 16.20
C GLN A 36 2.25 -10.95 16.75
N LYS A 37 3.20 -11.32 15.89
CA LYS A 37 4.64 -11.42 16.23
C LYS A 37 5.42 -10.12 16.01
N ASP A 38 4.73 -9.01 15.76
CA ASP A 38 5.28 -7.70 15.41
C ASP A 38 6.25 -7.71 14.20
N LEU A 39 6.13 -8.72 13.33
CA LEU A 39 6.85 -8.82 12.06
C LEU A 39 6.12 -7.98 11.01
N ARG A 40 6.56 -6.73 10.81
CA ARG A 40 5.96 -5.79 9.86
C ARG A 40 6.95 -5.41 8.76
N LYS A 41 6.44 -5.23 7.54
CA LYS A 41 7.21 -4.54 6.51
C LYS A 41 7.41 -3.08 6.92
N VAL A 42 8.57 -2.53 6.61
CA VAL A 42 8.76 -1.07 6.61
C VAL A 42 7.78 -0.50 5.57
N PRO A 43 6.92 0.47 5.94
CA PRO A 43 6.05 1.10 4.98
C PRO A 43 6.88 1.80 3.90
N GLY A 44 6.39 1.75 2.65
CA GLY A 44 6.97 2.58 1.59
C GLY A 44 6.82 4.05 1.94
N CYS A 45 7.78 4.88 1.54
CA CYS A 45 7.66 6.32 1.62
C CYS A 45 8.00 6.93 0.26
N SER A 46 7.22 7.94 -0.13
CA SER A 46 7.51 8.80 -1.26
C SER A 46 7.36 10.25 -0.81
N TRP A 47 7.90 11.17 -1.59
CA TRP A 47 7.77 12.59 -1.32
C TRP A 47 7.80 13.39 -2.61
N VAL A 48 7.23 14.58 -2.55
CA VAL A 48 7.30 15.58 -3.62
C VAL A 48 7.64 16.93 -3.01
N GLN A 49 8.40 17.73 -3.74
CA GLN A 49 8.75 19.09 -3.33
C GLN A 49 7.98 20.10 -4.17
N ILE A 50 7.23 20.99 -3.53
CA ILE A 50 6.40 22.00 -4.19
C ILE A 50 6.65 23.33 -3.50
N GLY A 51 7.11 24.34 -4.26
CA GLY A 51 7.34 25.68 -3.69
C GLY A 51 8.37 25.72 -2.54
N GLY A 52 9.29 24.75 -2.48
CA GLY A 52 10.26 24.62 -1.40
C GLY A 52 9.77 23.79 -0.21
N GLU A 53 8.48 23.45 -0.12
CA GLU A 53 7.90 22.59 0.91
C GLU A 53 7.98 21.11 0.51
N LEU A 54 8.34 20.24 1.46
CA LEU A 54 8.40 18.80 1.27
C LEU A 54 7.10 18.15 1.75
N HIS A 55 6.38 17.53 0.82
CA HIS A 55 5.19 16.73 1.12
C HIS A 55 5.56 15.25 1.12
N VAL A 56 5.48 14.62 2.29
CA VAL A 56 5.82 13.20 2.48
C VAL A 56 4.55 12.36 2.51
N PHE A 57 4.58 11.24 1.80
CA PHE A 57 3.51 10.25 1.76
C PHE A 57 4.06 8.91 2.23
N VAL A 58 3.53 8.40 3.33
CA VAL A 58 3.87 7.07 3.85
C VAL A 58 2.76 6.11 3.47
N ALA A 59 3.12 4.92 2.98
CA ALA A 59 2.15 3.92 2.56
C ALA A 59 1.23 3.54 3.73
N GLY A 60 -0.09 3.71 3.52
CA GLY A 60 -1.11 3.48 4.54
C GLY A 60 -1.32 4.63 5.54
N ASP A 61 -0.54 5.71 5.44
CA ASP A 61 -0.75 6.92 6.23
C ASP A 61 -1.79 7.85 5.56
N LYS A 62 -2.61 8.47 6.39
CA LYS A 62 -3.65 9.43 6.00
C LYS A 62 -3.56 10.73 6.80
N SER A 63 -2.44 10.98 7.47
CA SER A 63 -2.22 12.15 8.33
C SER A 63 -2.05 13.47 7.55
N HIS A 64 -1.80 13.41 6.24
CA HIS A 64 -1.56 14.61 5.44
C HIS A 64 -2.79 15.54 5.45
N PRO A 65 -2.64 16.85 5.73
CA PRO A 65 -3.77 17.76 5.91
C PRO A 65 -4.67 17.88 4.66
N LYS A 66 -4.09 17.68 3.47
CA LYS A 66 -4.80 17.68 2.18
C LYS A 66 -5.09 16.29 1.62
N ILE A 67 -5.07 15.25 2.46
CA ILE A 67 -5.22 13.86 2.00
C ILE A 67 -6.54 13.64 1.23
N GLY A 68 -7.63 14.32 1.64
CA GLY A 68 -8.91 14.27 0.95
C GLY A 68 -8.81 14.75 -0.49
N ASP A 69 -8.26 15.95 -0.71
CA ASP A 69 -8.08 16.55 -2.04
C ASP A 69 -7.21 15.69 -2.95
N VAL A 70 -6.15 15.09 -2.39
CA VAL A 70 -5.25 14.18 -3.12
C VAL A 70 -6.02 12.95 -3.61
N TYR A 71 -6.82 12.30 -2.74
CA TYR A 71 -7.61 11.14 -3.15
C TYR A 71 -8.73 11.49 -4.13
N THR A 72 -9.40 12.63 -3.96
CA THR A 72 -10.41 13.10 -4.92
C THR A 72 -9.80 13.34 -6.29
N THR A 73 -8.63 13.99 -6.35
CA THR A 73 -7.90 14.22 -7.60
C THR A 73 -7.47 12.90 -8.24
N LEU A 74 -6.97 11.95 -7.44
CA LEU A 74 -6.60 10.62 -7.94
C LEU A 74 -7.81 9.88 -8.54
N ALA A 75 -8.98 9.95 -7.89
CA ALA A 75 -10.20 9.34 -8.40
C ALA A 75 -10.63 9.97 -9.75
N LEU A 76 -10.55 11.29 -9.89
CA LEU A 76 -10.83 11.99 -11.14
C LEU A 76 -9.90 11.54 -12.27
N LEU A 77 -8.59 11.44 -12.00
CA LEU A 77 -7.61 10.96 -12.96
C LEU A 77 -7.89 9.51 -13.39
N VAL A 78 -8.25 8.63 -12.46
CA VAL A 78 -8.62 7.25 -12.79
C VAL A 78 -9.84 7.21 -13.71
N MET A 79 -10.87 8.03 -13.43
CA MET A 79 -12.05 8.12 -14.30
C MET A 79 -11.66 8.60 -15.70
N GLU A 80 -10.84 9.65 -15.82
CA GLU A 80 -10.37 10.16 -17.10
C GLU A 80 -9.55 9.11 -17.88
N MET A 81 -8.63 8.40 -17.20
CA MET A 81 -7.87 7.31 -17.81
C MET A 81 -8.79 6.21 -18.35
N GLN A 82 -9.82 5.83 -17.58
CA GLN A 82 -10.81 4.84 -18.02
C GLN A 82 -11.56 5.29 -19.28
N PHE A 83 -11.95 6.57 -19.37
CA PHE A 83 -12.57 7.12 -20.59
C PHE A 83 -11.66 7.04 -21.83
N THR A 84 -10.33 7.09 -21.65
CA THR A 84 -9.36 6.94 -22.74
C THR A 84 -9.04 5.49 -23.10
N GLY A 85 -9.74 4.52 -22.50
CA GLY A 85 -9.55 3.09 -22.75
C GLY A 85 -8.53 2.40 -21.85
N TYR A 86 -8.03 3.08 -20.80
CA TYR A 86 -7.21 2.43 -19.78
C TYR A 86 -8.07 1.48 -18.95
N MET A 87 -7.75 0.19 -18.99
CA MET A 87 -8.35 -0.80 -18.09
C MET A 87 -7.48 -0.97 -16.85
N PRO A 88 -7.85 -0.40 -15.69
CA PRO A 88 -7.10 -0.62 -14.47
C PRO A 88 -7.06 -2.10 -14.11
N THR A 89 -5.86 -2.67 -14.01
CA THR A 89 -5.63 -4.01 -13.47
C THR A 89 -5.59 -3.97 -11.93
N PHE A 90 -6.56 -3.31 -11.31
CA PHE A 90 -6.67 -3.27 -9.86
C PHE A 90 -7.78 -4.24 -9.43
N ASN A 91 -7.41 -5.28 -8.66
CA ASN A 91 -8.40 -6.10 -7.95
C ASN A 91 -9.16 -5.19 -6.98
N GLY A 92 -10.43 -4.92 -7.28
CA GLY A 92 -11.23 -3.82 -6.74
C GLY A 92 -11.69 -3.95 -5.28
N ALA A 93 -10.77 -4.01 -4.32
CA ALA A 93 -11.13 -4.04 -2.89
C ALA A 93 -10.59 -2.88 -2.02
N GLU A 94 -9.79 -1.94 -2.53
CA GLU A 94 -9.09 -0.97 -1.66
C GLU A 94 -9.25 0.52 -2.00
N ILE A 95 -10.15 0.91 -2.90
CA ILE A 95 -10.44 2.35 -3.13
C ILE A 95 -11.60 2.88 -2.27
N LEU A 96 -12.37 1.99 -1.61
CA LEU A 96 -13.38 2.38 -0.63
C LEU A 96 -12.99 1.89 0.76
N CYS A 97 -12.54 2.83 1.60
CA CYS A 97 -12.40 2.73 3.06
C CYS A 97 -11.58 1.58 3.64
N SER A 98 -10.41 1.93 4.17
CA SER A 98 -9.90 1.44 5.46
C SER A 98 -9.15 2.55 6.15
#